data_AF-A0A8J5UW68-F1
#
_entry.id   AF-A0A8J5UW68-F1
#
_cell.length_a   1.000
_cell.length_b   1.000
_cell.length_c   1.000
_cell.angle_alpha   90.00
_cell.angle_beta   90.00
_cell.angle_gamma   90.00
#
_symmetry.space_group_name_H-M   'P 1'
#
loop_
_entity.id
_entity.type
_entity.pdbx_description
1 polymer ?
#
loop_
_entity_poly.entity_id
_entity_poly.type
_entity_poly.pdbx_seq_one_letter_code
_entity_poly.pdbx_strand_id
1 'polypeptide(L)'
;MHHIHPEYENIESNHYLYKHSDLLNNYTCGYKGNHDATSHLNHLRKKRATEAVRGPYNANRQSRYVELVLVVDKKEYTALGQDLQKVYHHCKDIANIINALYTPLNIFIALIGVEVWTESDQIALSSKGDTTLTNFLRYRREMLVKTIPNDNAQLLTRIHFDDGVVGKALKGPICTYEFSGGVSIDHSNIIGIVAATVAHEMGHNFGMEHDNTDCDCPDERCIMAASSGSTSPIHWSSCSLEYLALAFEHGMDYCLRNKPAKLFDSPICGNGFVEPGEQCDCGLKENCDNPCCNASTCMLHSHASCATGECCDLKTCKPKNAGVECRNAEHECDLSEYCTGQSEFCPKDVFKIDGASCNMGKAFCYQGSCRTHNDQCKLLWGPSGSSSDSQCYNMNNKGTKLGNCGYNRLNSSYIKCDDPNVQCGMLHCKHLNEKLEFGMESVAMLSHSFINNGGKIIACRSAMVDLGLNQVDPGLSPDGAKCAPGKMCVNQKCMPIADLRTITVGRNICPNNCGGNGVCNSLGHCHCNRGFRPPDCVEPGYGGSYDSGPAQDPKSNFCLIDYPYI
;
A
#
# COMPACT_ATOMS: atom_id res chain seq x y z
N MET A 1 15.79 41.29 12.70
CA MET A 1 14.57 41.90 12.13
C MET A 1 15.00 42.80 10.99
N HIS A 2 14.28 42.82 9.86
CA HIS A 2 14.58 43.70 8.72
C HIS A 2 13.37 44.58 8.44
N HIS A 3 13.60 45.84 8.08
CA HIS A 3 12.55 46.78 7.67
C HIS A 3 12.58 46.91 6.14
N ILE A 4 11.42 46.73 5.52
CA ILE A 4 11.25 46.81 4.07
C ILE A 4 10.60 48.16 3.75
N HIS A 5 11.24 48.99 2.94
CA HIS A 5 10.69 50.27 2.49
C HIS A 5 10.57 50.27 0.96
N PRO A 6 9.37 50.48 0.40
CA PRO A 6 9.20 50.57 -1.05
C PRO A 6 9.84 51.86 -1.59
N GLU A 7 10.39 51.84 -2.80
CA GLU A 7 10.92 53.05 -3.44
C GLU A 7 9.79 54.03 -3.81
N TYR A 8 8.60 53.50 -4.14
CA TYR A 8 7.40 54.26 -4.44
C TYR A 8 6.16 53.60 -3.82
N GLU A 9 5.09 54.34 -3.52
CA GLU A 9 3.82 53.78 -2.99
C GLU A 9 3.01 53.00 -4.05
N ASN A 10 3.65 52.02 -4.69
CA ASN A 10 3.01 51.08 -5.61
C ASN A 10 3.58 49.66 -5.40
N ILE A 11 2.77 48.65 -5.74
CA ILE A 11 3.02 47.23 -5.44
C ILE A 11 4.18 46.62 -6.26
N GLU A 12 4.50 47.21 -7.41
CA GLU A 12 5.53 46.71 -8.32
C GLU A 12 6.90 47.38 -8.13
N SER A 13 7.01 48.34 -7.19
CA SER A 13 8.25 49.05 -6.95
C SER A 13 9.32 48.15 -6.32
N ASN A 14 10.59 48.49 -6.58
CA ASN A 14 11.70 47.88 -5.88
C ASN A 14 11.63 48.24 -4.39
N HIS A 15 12.04 47.32 -3.54
CA HIS A 15 12.00 47.51 -2.09
C HIS A 15 13.42 47.47 -1.50
N TYR A 16 13.72 48.45 -0.66
CA TYR A 16 14.97 48.48 0.10
C TYR A 16 14.81 47.71 1.42
N LEU A 17 15.79 46.86 1.72
CA LEU A 17 15.83 46.08 2.96
C LEU A 17 16.88 46.68 3.90
N TYR A 18 16.42 47.28 5.00
CA TYR A 18 17.30 47.81 6.05
C TYR A 18 17.40 46.82 7.21
N LYS A 19 18.61 46.63 7.75
CA LYS A 19 18.74 45.94 9.04
C LYS A 19 18.19 46.83 10.14
N HIS A 20 17.52 46.23 11.11
CA HIS A 20 16.92 46.97 12.22
C HIS A 20 17.93 47.80 13.03
N SER A 21 19.21 47.40 13.03
CA SER A 21 20.32 48.15 13.64
C SER A 21 20.58 49.51 13.01
N ASP A 22 20.12 49.72 11.77
CA ASP A 22 20.51 50.86 10.94
C ASP A 22 19.44 51.96 10.92
N LEU A 23 18.33 51.78 11.66
CA LEU A 23 17.22 52.72 11.73
C LEU A 23 17.37 53.64 12.94
N LEU A 24 17.49 54.94 12.70
CA LEU A 24 17.68 55.96 13.74
C LEU A 24 16.42 56.28 14.56
N ASN A 25 15.24 55.72 14.23
CA ASN A 25 13.96 55.98 14.89
C ASN A 25 13.09 54.73 15.04
N ASN A 26 12.38 54.62 16.18
CA ASN A 26 11.42 53.56 16.49
C ASN A 26 10.10 53.79 15.74
N TYR A 27 9.94 53.16 14.58
CA TYR A 27 8.64 53.08 13.90
C TYR A 27 7.95 51.74 14.19
N THR A 28 6.76 51.80 14.76
CA THR A 28 5.85 50.64 14.87
C THR A 28 5.16 50.42 13.52
N CYS A 29 5.35 49.24 12.94
CA CYS A 29 4.62 48.79 11.75
C CYS A 29 3.12 48.62 12.07
N GLY A 30 2.27 49.36 11.36
CA GLY A 30 0.81 49.25 11.43
C GLY A 30 0.14 50.08 10.34
N TYR A 31 -0.45 49.41 9.35
CA TYR A 31 -1.22 50.05 8.29
C TYR A 31 -2.60 50.50 8.82
N LYS A 32 -2.91 51.80 8.75
CA LYS A 32 -4.24 52.36 9.08
C LYS A 32 -5.03 52.58 7.79
N GLY A 33 -5.65 51.52 7.29
CA GLY A 33 -6.63 51.60 6.20
C GLY A 33 -7.70 50.53 6.39
N ASN A 34 -8.97 50.95 6.40
CA ASN A 34 -10.12 50.04 6.42
C ASN A 34 -10.22 49.37 5.03
N HIS A 35 -9.69 48.15 4.92
CA HIS A 35 -9.99 47.24 3.84
C HIS A 35 -10.35 45.87 4.42
N ASP A 36 -11.48 45.33 3.95
CA ASP A 36 -12.06 44.04 4.33
C ASP A 36 -11.01 42.92 4.35
N ALA A 37 -10.61 42.52 5.56
CA ALA A 37 -9.60 41.50 5.81
C ALA A 37 -10.21 40.09 5.86
N THR A 38 -10.93 39.69 4.81
CA THR A 38 -11.50 38.34 4.70
C THR A 38 -11.04 37.53 3.49
N SER A 39 -10.26 38.08 2.54
CA SER A 39 -9.88 37.33 1.33
C SER A 39 -8.41 36.91 1.17
N HIS A 40 -7.45 37.41 1.96
CA HIS A 40 -6.02 37.21 1.64
C HIS A 40 -5.14 36.53 2.71
N LEU A 41 -5.70 36.07 3.84
CA LEU A 41 -4.99 35.21 4.81
C LEU A 41 -4.95 33.72 4.44
N ASN A 42 -5.56 33.32 3.31
CA ASN A 42 -5.64 31.92 2.88
C ASN A 42 -4.46 31.43 2.02
N HIS A 43 -3.48 32.28 1.70
CA HIS A 43 -2.42 31.90 0.74
C HIS A 43 -1.02 31.63 1.33
N LEU A 44 -0.84 31.76 2.65
CA LEU A 44 0.40 31.36 3.35
C LEU A 44 0.25 30.13 4.28
N ARG A 45 -0.96 29.58 4.41
CA ARG A 45 -1.15 28.14 4.66
C ARG A 45 -1.10 27.44 3.31
N LYS A 46 0.11 27.19 2.81
CA LYS A 46 0.32 26.40 1.59
C LYS A 46 -0.47 25.10 1.74
N LYS A 47 -1.55 24.98 0.96
CA LYS A 47 -2.32 23.79 0.63
C LYS A 47 -1.94 22.56 1.47
N ARG A 48 -2.64 22.33 2.58
CA ARG A 48 -3.06 20.96 2.92
C ARG A 48 -4.03 20.52 1.80
N ALA A 49 -3.49 20.21 0.63
CA ALA A 49 -4.16 19.26 -0.27
C ALA A 49 -4.18 17.93 0.51
N THR A 50 -5.28 17.20 0.65
CA THR A 50 -6.58 17.14 -0.02
C THR A 50 -7.48 16.34 0.93
N GLU A 51 -8.72 16.03 0.55
CA GLU A 51 -9.68 15.12 1.23
C GLU A 51 -9.17 13.66 1.44
N ALA A 52 -7.85 13.46 1.52
CA ALA A 52 -7.21 12.17 1.56
C ALA A 52 -6.98 11.71 3.00
N VAL A 53 -7.43 10.49 3.29
CA VAL A 53 -7.10 9.73 4.49
C VAL A 53 -5.58 9.60 4.56
N ARG A 54 -4.98 10.04 5.67
CA ARG A 54 -3.57 9.84 5.93
C ARG A 54 -3.39 8.61 6.79
N GLY A 55 -2.34 7.86 6.48
CA GLY A 55 -2.06 6.61 7.16
C GLY A 55 -1.83 6.80 8.67
N PRO A 56 -1.93 5.70 9.43
CA PRO A 56 -1.69 5.64 10.87
C PRO A 56 -0.36 6.24 11.29
N TYR A 57 -0.30 6.68 12.55
CA TYR A 57 0.84 7.46 13.04
C TYR A 57 2.18 6.71 12.99
N ASN A 58 2.16 5.40 13.26
CA ASN A 58 3.31 4.50 13.27
C ASN A 58 3.49 3.77 11.92
N ALA A 59 2.69 4.12 10.91
CA ALA A 59 2.80 3.48 9.62
C ALA A 59 4.12 3.84 8.92
N ASN A 60 4.71 2.83 8.30
CA ASN A 60 5.93 2.87 7.52
C ASN A 60 5.69 2.17 6.17
N ARG A 61 6.71 2.08 5.32
CA ARG A 61 6.61 1.40 4.01
C ARG A 61 6.22 -0.10 4.13
N GLN A 62 6.58 -0.77 5.21
CA GLN A 62 6.23 -2.18 5.46
C GLN A 62 4.82 -2.36 6.04
N SER A 63 4.12 -1.27 6.33
CA SER A 63 2.75 -1.34 6.81
C SER A 63 1.82 -1.94 5.78
N ARG A 64 0.82 -2.66 6.27
CA ARG A 64 -0.26 -3.22 5.47
C ARG A 64 -1.59 -2.59 5.87
N TYR A 65 -2.47 -2.44 4.90
CA TYR A 65 -3.78 -1.84 5.04
C TYR A 65 -4.80 -2.84 4.53
N VAL A 66 -5.77 -3.20 5.35
CA VAL A 66 -6.88 -4.05 4.92
C VAL A 66 -8.09 -3.15 4.72
N GLU A 67 -8.51 -2.99 3.47
CA GLU A 67 -9.79 -2.38 3.14
C GLU A 67 -10.92 -3.37 3.48
N LEU A 68 -11.44 -3.27 4.70
CA LEU A 68 -12.44 -4.16 5.28
C LEU A 68 -13.86 -3.66 4.98
N VAL A 69 -14.73 -4.58 4.59
CA VAL A 69 -16.19 -4.38 4.55
C VAL A 69 -16.87 -5.30 5.55
N LEU A 70 -17.74 -4.73 6.38
CA LEU A 70 -18.61 -5.51 7.27
C LEU A 70 -20.01 -5.62 6.64
N VAL A 71 -20.54 -6.83 6.56
CA VAL A 71 -21.90 -7.09 6.07
C VAL A 71 -22.73 -7.57 7.24
N VAL A 72 -23.94 -7.02 7.39
CA VAL A 72 -24.83 -7.30 8.51
C VAL A 72 -26.12 -7.91 7.99
N ASP A 73 -26.42 -9.12 8.44
CA ASP A 73 -27.63 -9.83 8.02
C ASP A 73 -28.92 -9.22 8.62
N LYS A 74 -30.08 -9.67 8.12
CA LYS A 74 -31.37 -9.15 8.56
C LYS A 74 -31.65 -9.43 10.04
N LYS A 75 -31.13 -10.54 10.56
CA LYS A 75 -31.36 -10.97 11.94
C LYS A 75 -30.57 -10.11 12.92
N GLU A 76 -29.32 -9.81 12.62
CA GLU A 76 -28.47 -8.87 13.35
C GLU A 76 -29.05 -7.45 13.30
N TYR A 77 -29.44 -6.97 12.11
CA TYR A 77 -30.13 -5.68 11.98
C TYR A 77 -31.36 -5.59 12.88
N THR A 78 -32.13 -6.67 12.98
CA THR A 78 -33.32 -6.73 13.86
C THR A 78 -32.93 -6.78 15.34
N ALA A 79 -31.86 -7.50 15.70
CA ALA A 79 -31.35 -7.56 17.06
C ALA A 79 -30.85 -6.20 17.57
N LEU A 80 -30.25 -5.40 16.68
CA LEU A 80 -29.82 -4.02 16.96
C LEU A 80 -30.98 -3.00 16.87
N GLY A 81 -32.23 -3.48 16.86
CA GLY A 81 -33.42 -2.65 16.97
C GLY A 81 -33.85 -1.99 15.66
N GLN A 82 -33.44 -2.54 14.51
CA GLN A 82 -33.78 -2.02 13.17
C GLN A 82 -33.39 -0.55 12.99
N ASP A 83 -32.23 -0.19 13.56
CA ASP A 83 -31.69 1.16 13.54
C ASP A 83 -30.32 1.13 12.87
N LEU A 84 -30.25 1.71 11.67
CA LEU A 84 -29.02 1.76 10.88
C LEU A 84 -27.86 2.44 11.64
N GLN A 85 -28.14 3.46 12.45
CA GLN A 85 -27.08 4.15 13.18
C GLN A 85 -26.49 3.28 14.28
N LYS A 86 -27.33 2.47 14.96
CA LYS A 86 -26.84 1.49 15.93
C LYS A 86 -25.99 0.41 15.25
N VAL A 87 -26.39 -0.07 14.07
CA VAL A 87 -25.57 -1.01 13.30
C VAL A 87 -24.24 -0.40 12.91
N TYR A 88 -24.23 0.83 12.38
CA TYR A 88 -23.00 1.50 11.98
C TYR A 88 -22.06 1.74 13.15
N HIS A 89 -22.56 2.19 14.30
CA HIS A 89 -21.75 2.33 15.52
C HIS A 89 -21.18 0.98 15.97
N HIS A 90 -22.01 -0.07 15.99
CA HIS A 90 -21.55 -1.41 16.37
C HIS A 90 -20.45 -1.94 15.45
N CYS A 91 -20.60 -1.80 14.13
CA CYS A 91 -19.58 -2.17 13.16
C CYS A 91 -18.29 -1.33 13.28
N LYS A 92 -18.40 -0.03 13.56
CA LYS A 92 -17.25 0.85 13.81
C LYS A 92 -16.48 0.44 15.07
N ASP A 93 -17.18 0.14 16.15
CA ASP A 93 -16.55 -0.34 17.40
C ASP A 93 -15.81 -1.66 17.17
N ILE A 94 -16.44 -2.61 16.45
CA ILE A 94 -15.78 -3.86 16.04
C ILE A 94 -14.52 -3.56 15.23
N ALA A 95 -14.62 -2.75 14.16
CA ALA A 95 -13.48 -2.44 13.30
C ALA A 95 -12.34 -1.75 14.03
N ASN A 96 -12.63 -0.82 14.95
CA ASN A 96 -11.63 -0.13 15.76
C ASN A 96 -10.88 -1.10 16.69
N ILE A 97 -11.59 -2.05 17.31
CA ILE A 97 -10.97 -3.08 18.14
C ILE A 97 -10.10 -4.01 17.27
N ILE A 98 -10.60 -4.47 16.12
CA ILE A 98 -9.80 -5.30 15.19
C ILE A 98 -8.54 -4.52 14.75
N ASN A 99 -8.66 -3.23 14.43
CA ASN A 99 -7.50 -2.40 14.09
C ASN A 99 -6.47 -2.36 15.23
N ALA A 100 -6.93 -2.22 16.48
CA ALA A 100 -6.06 -2.25 17.64
C ALA A 100 -5.37 -3.62 17.84
N LEU A 101 -6.04 -4.74 17.52
CA LEU A 101 -5.46 -6.09 17.59
C LEU A 101 -4.40 -6.35 16.49
N TYR A 102 -4.58 -5.78 15.30
CA TYR A 102 -3.68 -5.95 14.15
C TYR A 102 -2.55 -4.92 14.09
N THR A 103 -2.69 -3.76 14.75
CA THR A 103 -1.66 -2.70 14.78
C THR A 103 -0.28 -3.19 15.24
N PRO A 104 -0.15 -4.05 16.28
CA PRO A 104 1.14 -4.64 16.68
C PRO A 104 1.81 -5.47 15.58
N LEU A 105 1.04 -5.98 14.61
CA LEU A 105 1.52 -6.73 13.45
C LEU A 105 1.92 -5.81 12.28
N ASN A 106 1.88 -4.48 12.46
CA ASN A 106 2.03 -3.48 11.40
C ASN A 106 0.98 -3.61 10.29
N ILE A 107 -0.21 -4.08 10.65
CA ILE A 107 -1.39 -4.21 9.78
C ILE A 107 -2.48 -3.28 10.31
N PHE A 108 -3.07 -2.48 9.43
CA PHE A 108 -4.05 -1.47 9.77
C PHE A 108 -5.38 -1.77 9.08
N ILE A 109 -6.43 -1.86 9.88
CA ILE A 109 -7.75 -2.26 9.40
C ILE A 109 -8.57 -1.01 9.12
N ALA A 110 -8.86 -0.79 7.85
CA ALA A 110 -9.62 0.34 7.35
C ALA A 110 -11.05 -0.10 7.05
N LEU A 111 -12.02 0.32 7.86
CA LEU A 111 -13.43 0.10 7.53
C LEU A 111 -13.84 1.02 6.39
N ILE A 112 -14.00 0.46 5.19
CA ILE A 112 -14.35 1.24 3.99
C ILE A 112 -15.83 1.15 3.62
N GLY A 113 -16.56 0.19 4.19
CA GLY A 113 -18.00 0.03 3.95
C GLY A 113 -18.72 -0.82 4.98
N VAL A 114 -19.99 -0.51 5.21
CA VAL A 114 -20.94 -1.36 5.94
C VAL A 114 -22.18 -1.58 5.08
N GLU A 115 -22.47 -2.84 4.76
CA GLU A 115 -23.64 -3.25 3.99
C GLU A 115 -24.66 -3.91 4.92
N VAL A 116 -25.92 -3.45 4.92
CA VAL A 116 -26.95 -3.92 5.86
C VAL A 116 -28.16 -4.46 5.10
N TRP A 117 -28.49 -5.73 5.31
CA TRP A 117 -29.64 -6.38 4.69
C TRP A 117 -30.94 -6.03 5.43
N THR A 118 -31.47 -4.84 5.14
CA THR A 118 -32.60 -4.25 5.88
C THR A 118 -33.95 -4.87 5.53
N GLU A 119 -34.15 -5.39 4.32
CA GLU A 119 -35.41 -5.99 3.88
C GLU A 119 -35.40 -7.52 4.00
N SER A 120 -34.43 -8.16 3.34
CA SER A 120 -34.21 -9.61 3.36
C SER A 120 -32.74 -9.95 3.17
N ASP A 121 -32.32 -11.11 3.68
CA ASP A 121 -30.98 -11.63 3.45
C ASP A 121 -30.71 -11.84 1.96
N GLN A 122 -29.52 -11.43 1.49
CA GLN A 122 -29.12 -11.57 0.08
C GLN A 122 -28.53 -12.95 -0.23
N ILE A 123 -28.37 -13.80 0.79
CA ILE A 123 -27.90 -15.17 0.68
C ILE A 123 -28.78 -16.10 1.51
N ALA A 124 -28.77 -17.39 1.17
CA ALA A 124 -29.33 -18.42 2.03
C ALA A 124 -28.39 -18.69 3.21
N LEU A 125 -28.83 -18.32 4.42
CA LEU A 125 -28.14 -18.61 5.67
C LEU A 125 -28.45 -20.04 6.15
N SER A 126 -27.44 -20.72 6.70
CA SER A 126 -27.50 -22.12 7.17
C SER A 126 -26.77 -22.27 8.50
N SER A 127 -27.24 -23.18 9.37
CA SER A 127 -26.53 -23.55 10.61
C SER A 127 -25.17 -24.22 10.33
N LYS A 128 -24.97 -24.75 9.11
CA LYS A 128 -23.66 -25.23 8.67
C LYS A 128 -22.79 -24.05 8.23
N GLY A 129 -21.83 -23.67 9.07
CA GLY A 129 -20.94 -22.54 8.82
C GLY A 129 -20.28 -22.54 7.44
N ASP A 130 -19.80 -23.69 6.96
CA ASP A 130 -19.16 -23.81 5.64
C ASP A 130 -20.12 -23.49 4.47
N THR A 131 -21.41 -23.83 4.62
CA THR A 131 -22.43 -23.50 3.61
C THR A 131 -22.70 -22.00 3.57
N THR A 132 -22.83 -21.38 4.75
CA THR A 132 -23.03 -19.93 4.87
C THR A 132 -21.83 -19.16 4.33
N LEU A 133 -20.60 -19.58 4.68
CA LEU A 133 -19.36 -19.00 4.15
C LEU A 133 -19.30 -19.09 2.62
N THR A 134 -19.58 -20.27 2.06
CA THR A 134 -19.58 -20.47 0.60
C THR A 134 -20.58 -19.54 -0.09
N ASN A 135 -21.80 -19.42 0.46
CA ASN A 135 -22.82 -18.53 -0.07
C ASN A 135 -22.42 -17.05 0.04
N PHE A 136 -21.79 -16.66 1.15
CA PHE A 136 -21.33 -15.29 1.39
C PHE A 136 -20.18 -14.91 0.46
N LEU A 137 -19.17 -15.76 0.28
CA LEU A 137 -18.06 -15.52 -0.64
C LEU A 137 -18.54 -15.38 -2.09
N ARG A 138 -19.55 -16.17 -2.49
CA ARG A 138 -20.23 -15.99 -3.78
C ARG A 138 -20.90 -14.62 -3.89
N TYR A 139 -21.65 -14.19 -2.88
CA TYR A 139 -22.25 -12.85 -2.84
C TYR A 139 -21.19 -11.74 -2.92
N ARG A 140 -20.08 -11.89 -2.18
CA ARG A 140 -18.96 -10.94 -2.23
C ARG A 140 -18.47 -10.78 -3.66
N ARG A 141 -18.14 -11.89 -4.31
CA ARG A 141 -17.60 -11.94 -5.67
C ARG A 141 -18.57 -11.38 -6.72
N GLU A 142 -19.85 -11.76 -6.63
CA GLU A 142 -20.83 -11.47 -7.69
C GLU A 142 -21.51 -10.11 -7.53
N MET A 143 -21.61 -9.59 -6.31
CA MET A 143 -22.36 -8.38 -5.99
C MET A 143 -21.51 -7.35 -5.25
N LEU A 144 -20.99 -7.69 -4.06
CA LEU A 144 -20.38 -6.71 -3.14
C LEU A 144 -19.15 -6.01 -3.73
N VAL A 145 -18.21 -6.76 -4.32
CA VAL A 145 -16.96 -6.18 -4.86
C VAL A 145 -17.22 -5.21 -6.02
N LYS A 146 -18.36 -5.34 -6.71
CA LYS A 146 -18.75 -4.43 -7.79
C LYS A 146 -19.26 -3.09 -7.27
N THR A 147 -19.86 -3.06 -6.08
CA THR A 147 -20.41 -1.85 -5.46
C THR A 147 -19.40 -1.20 -4.53
N ILE A 148 -18.69 -2.02 -3.75
CA ILE A 148 -17.68 -1.63 -2.77
C ILE A 148 -16.43 -2.52 -2.99
N PRO A 149 -15.48 -2.11 -3.85
CA PRO A 149 -14.20 -2.80 -3.99
C PRO A 149 -13.50 -2.88 -2.62
N ASN A 150 -13.04 -4.09 -2.24
CA ASN A 150 -12.49 -4.36 -0.91
C ASN A 150 -11.45 -5.49 -0.96
N ASP A 151 -10.53 -5.46 -0.01
CA ASP A 151 -9.53 -6.51 0.17
C ASP A 151 -10.14 -7.74 0.84
N ASN A 152 -11.00 -7.51 1.84
CA ASN A 152 -11.63 -8.55 2.65
C ASN A 152 -13.04 -8.13 3.08
N ALA A 153 -13.98 -9.09 3.15
CA ALA A 153 -15.31 -8.84 3.71
C ALA A 153 -15.69 -9.87 4.77
N GLN A 154 -16.34 -9.42 5.83
CA GLN A 154 -16.78 -10.27 6.94
C GLN A 154 -18.29 -10.12 7.17
N LEU A 155 -19.02 -11.23 7.24
CA LEU A 155 -20.45 -11.25 7.56
C LEU A 155 -20.66 -11.40 9.06
N LEU A 156 -21.42 -10.48 9.65
CA LEU A 156 -21.94 -10.57 11.02
C LEU A 156 -23.38 -11.08 11.00
N THR A 157 -23.66 -12.07 11.84
CA THR A 157 -24.98 -12.71 11.92
C THR A 157 -25.37 -13.10 13.34
N ARG A 158 -26.69 -13.18 13.60
CA ARG A 158 -27.28 -13.80 14.79
C ARG A 158 -27.78 -15.23 14.58
N ILE A 159 -27.43 -15.89 13.48
CA ILE A 159 -27.72 -17.33 13.37
C ILE A 159 -26.76 -18.12 14.28
N HIS A 160 -27.21 -19.28 14.76
CA HIS A 160 -26.34 -20.20 15.48
C HIS A 160 -25.80 -21.22 14.49
N PHE A 161 -24.49 -21.39 14.47
CA PHE A 161 -23.87 -22.50 13.76
C PHE A 161 -23.87 -23.77 14.61
N ASP A 162 -23.83 -24.91 13.94
CA ASP A 162 -23.76 -26.22 14.56
C ASP A 162 -22.40 -26.41 15.29
N ASP A 163 -22.34 -27.36 16.23
CA ASP A 163 -21.12 -27.80 16.91
C ASP A 163 -20.35 -26.72 17.69
N GLY A 164 -21.02 -25.63 18.09
CA GLY A 164 -20.41 -24.56 18.89
C GLY A 164 -19.46 -23.65 18.11
N VAL A 165 -19.49 -23.73 16.79
CA VAL A 165 -18.71 -22.86 15.89
C VAL A 165 -19.22 -21.43 15.99
N VAL A 166 -18.32 -20.45 16.22
CA VAL A 166 -18.67 -19.02 16.28
C VAL A 166 -18.25 -18.24 15.04
N GLY A 167 -17.44 -18.83 14.17
CA GLY A 167 -17.04 -18.23 12.92
C GLY A 167 -16.45 -19.26 11.95
N LYS A 168 -16.36 -18.87 10.67
CA LYS A 168 -15.73 -19.65 9.61
C LYS A 168 -15.06 -18.74 8.59
N ALA A 169 -13.83 -19.09 8.24
CA ALA A 169 -13.06 -18.49 7.16
C ALA A 169 -12.19 -19.55 6.47
N LEU A 170 -11.83 -19.26 5.21
CA LEU A 170 -10.83 -20.03 4.49
C LEU A 170 -9.42 -19.56 4.87
N LYS A 171 -8.44 -20.47 4.74
CA LYS A 171 -7.05 -20.22 5.12
C LYS A 171 -6.20 -19.71 3.95
N GLY A 172 -5.54 -18.57 4.14
CA GLY A 172 -4.68 -17.93 3.14
C GLY A 172 -5.35 -17.22 1.92
N PRO A 173 -6.68 -17.01 1.81
CA PRO A 173 -7.26 -16.31 0.67
C PRO A 173 -7.26 -14.78 0.79
N ILE A 174 -6.50 -14.17 1.71
CA ILE A 174 -6.45 -12.70 1.80
C ILE A 174 -6.15 -12.09 0.42
N CYS A 175 -6.78 -10.96 0.10
CA CYS A 175 -6.70 -10.26 -1.18
C CYS A 175 -7.32 -10.96 -2.42
N THR A 176 -7.65 -12.25 -2.36
CA THR A 176 -8.21 -12.97 -3.52
C THR A 176 -9.59 -12.43 -3.92
N TYR A 177 -9.88 -12.44 -5.22
CA TYR A 177 -11.19 -12.04 -5.72
C TYR A 177 -12.29 -13.01 -5.25
N GLU A 178 -12.00 -14.31 -5.22
CA GLU A 178 -13.02 -15.32 -4.96
C GLU A 178 -13.27 -15.61 -3.48
N PHE A 179 -12.21 -15.62 -2.66
CA PHE A 179 -12.25 -16.30 -1.36
C PHE A 179 -11.91 -15.42 -0.17
N SER A 180 -11.59 -14.13 -0.38
CA SER A 180 -11.20 -13.24 0.72
C SER A 180 -12.38 -12.79 1.57
N GLY A 181 -12.65 -13.53 2.64
CA GLY A 181 -13.65 -13.18 3.62
C GLY A 181 -13.92 -14.28 4.64
N GLY A 182 -14.87 -13.99 5.52
CA GLY A 182 -15.30 -14.88 6.59
C GLY A 182 -16.72 -14.56 7.07
N VAL A 183 -17.23 -15.41 7.94
CA VAL A 183 -18.53 -15.24 8.60
C VAL A 183 -18.35 -15.42 10.09
N SER A 184 -18.94 -14.55 10.89
CA SER A 184 -18.84 -14.57 12.35
C SER A 184 -20.20 -14.34 12.99
N ILE A 185 -20.48 -15.05 14.07
CA ILE A 185 -21.66 -14.85 14.88
C ILE A 185 -21.40 -13.69 15.84
N ASP A 186 -22.34 -12.76 15.97
CA ASP A 186 -22.36 -11.82 17.10
C ASP A 186 -22.96 -12.54 18.32
N HIS A 187 -22.09 -13.27 19.03
CA HIS A 187 -22.47 -14.21 20.10
C HIS A 187 -22.41 -13.61 21.50
N SER A 188 -22.00 -12.34 21.65
CA SER A 188 -21.76 -11.72 22.96
C SER A 188 -22.15 -10.26 22.99
N ASN A 189 -22.63 -9.79 24.15
CA ASN A 189 -22.86 -8.36 24.37
C ASN A 189 -21.55 -7.58 24.61
N ILE A 190 -20.44 -8.29 24.79
CA ILE A 190 -19.10 -7.70 24.93
C ILE A 190 -18.50 -7.61 23.53
N ILE A 191 -18.49 -6.40 22.96
CA ILE A 191 -18.04 -6.14 21.58
C ILE A 191 -16.62 -6.67 21.33
N GLY A 192 -15.72 -6.57 22.32
CA GLY A 192 -14.36 -7.09 22.21
C GLY A 192 -14.29 -8.59 21.88
N ILE A 193 -15.20 -9.40 22.40
CA ILE A 193 -15.26 -10.85 22.12
C ILE A 193 -15.67 -11.10 20.66
N VAL A 194 -16.63 -10.33 20.15
CA VAL A 194 -17.08 -10.42 18.76
C VAL A 194 -15.96 -9.94 17.83
N ALA A 195 -15.32 -8.82 18.16
CA ALA A 195 -14.18 -8.30 17.41
C ALA A 195 -13.00 -9.28 17.39
N ALA A 196 -12.69 -9.95 18.50
CA ALA A 196 -11.67 -10.99 18.55
C ALA A 196 -12.07 -12.21 17.68
N THR A 197 -13.36 -12.54 17.60
CA THR A 197 -13.85 -13.61 16.71
C THR A 197 -13.65 -13.22 15.24
N VAL A 198 -14.01 -12.00 14.85
CA VAL A 198 -13.77 -11.51 13.48
C VAL A 198 -12.26 -11.44 13.19
N ALA A 199 -11.45 -10.98 14.15
CA ALA A 199 -10.00 -10.93 14.01
C ALA A 199 -9.37 -12.33 13.83
N HIS A 200 -9.90 -13.35 14.52
CA HIS A 200 -9.53 -14.76 14.35
C HIS A 200 -9.84 -15.26 12.94
N GLU A 201 -11.06 -15.02 12.45
CA GLU A 201 -11.44 -15.41 11.07
C GLU A 201 -10.59 -14.69 10.01
N MET A 202 -10.26 -13.41 10.25
CA MET A 202 -9.29 -12.69 9.42
C MET A 202 -7.89 -13.30 9.54
N GLY A 203 -7.49 -13.81 10.70
CA GLY A 203 -6.21 -14.49 10.92
C GLY A 203 -6.09 -15.74 10.05
N HIS A 204 -7.16 -16.52 9.94
CA HIS A 204 -7.25 -17.57 8.93
C HIS A 204 -7.11 -17.01 7.52
N ASN A 205 -7.77 -15.91 7.16
CA ASN A 205 -7.57 -15.30 5.85
C ASN A 205 -6.11 -14.94 5.55
N PHE A 206 -5.35 -14.50 6.56
CA PHE A 206 -3.90 -14.26 6.51
C PHE A 206 -3.04 -15.54 6.46
N GLY A 207 -3.64 -16.72 6.65
CA GLY A 207 -2.96 -18.01 6.59
C GLY A 207 -2.58 -18.59 7.96
N MET A 208 -3.01 -17.97 9.06
CA MET A 208 -2.76 -18.48 10.41
C MET A 208 -3.59 -19.74 10.69
N GLU A 209 -2.99 -20.70 11.39
CA GLU A 209 -3.67 -21.88 11.93
C GLU A 209 -4.02 -21.68 13.40
N HIS A 210 -4.80 -22.59 13.96
CA HIS A 210 -5.05 -22.60 15.39
C HIS A 210 -3.78 -22.85 16.21
N ASP A 211 -3.72 -22.24 17.38
CA ASP A 211 -2.68 -22.47 18.37
C ASP A 211 -2.70 -23.91 18.89
N ASN A 212 -1.51 -24.51 19.03
CA ASN A 212 -1.30 -25.82 19.62
C ASN A 212 -0.39 -25.71 20.86
N THR A 213 -0.02 -26.85 21.46
CA THR A 213 0.79 -26.87 22.69
C THR A 213 2.22 -26.35 22.54
N ASP A 214 2.71 -26.25 21.31
CA ASP A 214 4.06 -25.81 20.99
C ASP A 214 4.11 -24.29 20.73
N CYS A 215 2.94 -23.61 20.72
CA CYS A 215 2.83 -22.17 20.52
C CYS A 215 2.98 -21.42 21.83
N ASP A 216 3.87 -20.42 21.87
CA ASP A 216 4.02 -19.53 23.01
C ASP A 216 2.92 -18.45 22.97
N CYS A 217 2.09 -18.42 24.00
CA CYS A 217 1.05 -17.41 24.15
C CYS A 217 1.27 -16.59 25.44
N PRO A 218 1.30 -15.24 25.37
CA PRO A 218 1.45 -14.39 26.56
C PRO A 218 0.27 -14.46 27.53
N ASP A 219 -0.92 -14.77 27.01
CA ASP A 219 -2.17 -14.92 27.77
C ASP A 219 -2.52 -16.40 27.97
N GLU A 220 -3.57 -16.70 28.74
CA GLU A 220 -4.13 -18.07 28.82
C GLU A 220 -4.57 -18.58 27.44
N ARG A 221 -5.08 -17.68 26.60
CA ARG A 221 -5.54 -17.95 25.24
C ARG A 221 -5.21 -16.76 24.35
N CYS A 222 -4.62 -17.03 23.20
CA CYS A 222 -4.33 -16.04 22.17
C CYS A 222 -5.48 -16.00 21.15
N ILE A 223 -5.44 -15.01 20.25
CA ILE A 223 -6.50 -14.77 19.27
C ILE A 223 -6.77 -16.02 18.42
N MET A 224 -5.75 -16.79 18.05
CA MET A 224 -5.86 -18.01 17.24
C MET A 224 -6.14 -19.29 18.06
N ALA A 225 -6.53 -19.17 19.33
CA ALA A 225 -6.96 -20.34 20.10
C ALA A 225 -8.18 -21.02 19.45
N ALA A 226 -8.18 -22.35 19.39
CA ALA A 226 -9.25 -23.14 18.74
C ALA A 226 -10.63 -23.06 19.42
N SER A 227 -10.73 -22.42 20.59
CA SER A 227 -11.98 -22.25 21.31
C SER A 227 -12.01 -20.93 22.09
N SER A 228 -13.18 -20.30 22.08
CA SER A 228 -13.45 -19.04 22.77
C SER A 228 -13.33 -19.19 24.29
N GLY A 229 -12.68 -18.21 24.93
CA GLY A 229 -12.62 -18.06 26.38
C GLY A 229 -13.74 -17.14 26.93
N SER A 230 -13.74 -16.95 28.25
CA SER A 230 -14.62 -15.98 28.92
C SER A 230 -14.11 -14.54 28.83
N THR A 231 -12.81 -14.35 28.59
CA THR A 231 -12.14 -13.08 28.36
C THR A 231 -11.79 -12.91 26.89
N SER A 232 -11.80 -11.67 26.40
CA SER A 232 -11.39 -11.36 25.04
C SER A 232 -9.86 -11.46 24.93
N PRO A 233 -9.31 -12.33 24.06
CA PRO A 233 -7.87 -12.38 23.83
C PRO A 233 -7.41 -11.11 23.10
N ILE A 234 -6.19 -10.65 23.41
CA ILE A 234 -5.59 -9.46 22.78
C ILE A 234 -4.22 -9.73 22.15
N HIS A 235 -3.59 -10.86 22.47
CA HIS A 235 -2.27 -11.23 21.95
C HIS A 235 -2.35 -12.29 20.85
N TRP A 236 -1.40 -12.22 19.93
CA TRP A 236 -1.08 -13.25 18.94
C TRP A 236 0.01 -14.18 19.50
N SER A 237 -0.07 -15.47 19.20
CA SER A 237 0.93 -16.46 19.61
C SER A 237 2.19 -16.39 18.75
N SER A 238 3.28 -17.04 19.18
CA SER A 238 4.49 -17.20 18.36
C SER A 238 4.18 -17.85 17.00
N CYS A 239 3.37 -18.92 16.98
CA CYS A 239 2.94 -19.59 15.76
C CYS A 239 2.19 -18.65 14.80
N SER A 240 1.29 -17.81 15.32
CA SER A 240 0.55 -16.84 14.51
C SER A 240 1.50 -15.88 13.79
N LEU A 241 2.55 -15.41 14.48
CA LEU A 241 3.57 -14.53 13.91
C LEU A 241 4.39 -15.24 12.83
N GLU A 242 4.74 -16.51 13.03
CA GLU A 242 5.46 -17.32 12.05
C GLU A 242 4.64 -17.56 10.78
N TYR A 243 3.36 -17.93 10.91
CA TYR A 243 2.47 -18.10 9.76
C TYR A 243 2.28 -16.81 8.98
N LEU A 244 2.15 -15.68 9.66
CA LEU A 244 2.02 -14.37 9.02
C LEU A 244 3.32 -13.96 8.30
N ALA A 245 4.47 -14.20 8.92
CA ALA A 245 5.77 -13.92 8.29
C ALA A 245 5.93 -14.73 7.01
N LEU A 246 5.60 -16.03 7.06
CA LEU A 246 5.61 -16.91 5.89
C LEU A 246 4.62 -16.42 4.82
N ALA A 247 3.44 -15.97 5.22
CA ALA A 247 2.44 -15.44 4.31
C ALA A 247 2.92 -14.20 3.54
N PHE A 248 3.62 -13.30 4.22
CA PHE A 248 4.19 -12.10 3.62
C PHE A 248 5.44 -12.38 2.78
N GLU A 249 6.28 -13.33 3.20
CA GLU A 249 7.38 -13.83 2.37
C GLU A 249 6.86 -14.43 1.07
N HIS A 250 5.71 -15.11 1.14
CA HIS A 250 5.02 -15.63 -0.03
C HIS A 250 4.24 -14.56 -0.82
N GLY A 251 4.36 -13.29 -0.45
CA GLY A 251 3.78 -12.18 -1.19
C GLY A 251 2.26 -12.12 -1.13
N MET A 252 1.59 -12.73 -0.14
CA MET A 252 0.11 -12.65 0.03
C MET A 252 -0.38 -11.25 0.45
N ASP A 253 0.54 -10.31 0.64
CA ASP A 253 0.28 -8.94 1.11
C ASP A 253 0.12 -7.91 -0.02
N TYR A 254 0.04 -8.38 -1.27
CA TYR A 254 0.11 -7.54 -2.47
C TYR A 254 -0.98 -6.47 -2.56
N CYS A 255 -2.22 -6.78 -2.17
CA CYS A 255 -3.33 -5.80 -2.16
C CYS A 255 -3.28 -4.89 -0.94
N LEU A 256 -2.52 -5.25 0.08
CA LEU A 256 -2.54 -4.56 1.37
C LEU A 256 -1.53 -3.41 1.42
N ARG A 257 -0.86 -3.09 0.32
CA ARG A 257 0.18 -2.04 0.30
C ARG A 257 -0.39 -0.65 0.00
N ASN A 258 -1.60 -0.57 -0.56
CA ASN A 258 -2.27 0.71 -0.79
C ASN A 258 -2.97 1.22 0.46
N LYS A 259 -2.83 2.53 0.72
CA LYS A 259 -3.62 3.21 1.74
C LYS A 259 -5.07 3.37 1.26
N PRO A 260 -6.06 3.23 2.15
CA PRO A 260 -7.45 3.46 1.78
C PRO A 260 -7.66 4.90 1.30
N ALA A 261 -8.43 5.05 0.23
CA ALA A 261 -8.75 6.39 -0.29
C ALA A 261 -9.81 7.11 0.57
N LYS A 262 -10.73 6.34 1.17
CA LYS A 262 -11.85 6.85 1.95
C LYS A 262 -12.27 5.80 2.99
N LEU A 263 -12.70 6.27 4.16
CA LEU A 263 -13.26 5.44 5.22
C LEU A 263 -14.78 5.58 5.29
N PHE A 264 -15.44 4.58 5.89
CA PHE A 264 -16.88 4.54 6.04
C PHE A 264 -17.35 5.53 7.11
N ASP A 265 -18.23 6.46 6.71
CA ASP A 265 -18.95 7.38 7.60
C ASP A 265 -18.02 8.07 8.61
N SER A 266 -16.99 8.74 8.08
CA SER A 266 -15.91 9.41 8.81
C SER A 266 -15.93 10.95 8.58
N PRO A 267 -15.16 11.76 9.35
CA PRO A 267 -14.03 11.42 10.22
C PRO A 267 -14.43 10.84 11.60
N ILE A 268 -13.61 9.95 12.17
CA ILE A 268 -13.80 9.38 13.52
C ILE A 268 -12.47 9.33 14.27
N CYS A 269 -12.40 10.11 15.34
CA CYS A 269 -11.24 10.08 16.22
C CYS A 269 -11.11 8.74 16.97
N GLY A 270 -9.94 8.13 16.89
CA GLY A 270 -9.58 6.88 17.55
C GLY A 270 -9.67 5.66 16.65
N ASN A 271 -9.91 5.84 15.35
CA ASN A 271 -9.87 4.76 14.36
C ASN A 271 -8.45 4.49 13.85
N GLY A 272 -7.47 5.32 14.23
CA GLY A 272 -6.07 5.14 13.90
C GLY A 272 -5.68 5.69 12.53
N PHE A 273 -6.55 6.39 11.82
CA PHE A 273 -6.26 7.06 10.56
C PHE A 273 -6.39 8.57 10.76
N VAL A 274 -5.50 9.36 10.14
CA VAL A 274 -5.58 10.81 10.26
C VAL A 274 -6.48 11.37 9.17
N GLU A 275 -7.62 11.90 9.57
CA GLU A 275 -8.70 12.31 8.68
C GLU A 275 -8.88 13.85 8.63
N PRO A 276 -9.68 14.40 7.70
CA PRO A 276 -9.94 15.84 7.66
C PRO A 276 -10.54 16.35 8.98
N GLY A 277 -9.79 17.21 9.68
CA GLY A 277 -10.17 17.77 10.98
C GLY A 277 -9.20 17.37 12.10
N GLU A 278 -8.48 16.27 11.92
CA GLU A 278 -7.54 15.74 12.89
C GLU A 278 -6.11 16.22 12.60
N GLN A 279 -5.28 16.21 13.64
CA GLN A 279 -3.84 16.47 13.51
C GLN A 279 -3.01 15.20 13.75
N CYS A 280 -3.58 14.22 14.44
CA CYS A 280 -2.99 12.93 14.74
C CYS A 280 -4.11 11.96 15.16
N ASP A 281 -3.91 10.67 14.95
CA ASP A 281 -4.77 9.63 15.49
C ASP A 281 -3.87 8.44 15.85
N CYS A 282 -3.94 8.01 17.11
CA CYS A 282 -3.16 6.91 17.66
C CYS A 282 -4.01 5.69 18.01
N GLY A 283 -5.26 5.65 17.56
CA GLY A 283 -6.23 4.62 17.85
C GLY A 283 -6.94 4.85 19.18
N LEU A 284 -7.43 3.75 19.76
CA LEU A 284 -8.15 3.75 21.02
C LEU A 284 -7.29 4.32 22.16
N LYS A 285 -7.92 5.02 23.09
CA LYS A 285 -7.25 5.71 24.21
C LYS A 285 -6.44 4.73 25.07
N GLU A 286 -6.93 3.53 25.25
CA GLU A 286 -6.33 2.47 26.07
C GLU A 286 -5.03 1.94 25.44
N ASN A 287 -4.86 2.09 24.12
CA ASN A 287 -3.75 1.54 23.35
C ASN A 287 -2.86 2.63 22.71
N CYS A 288 -3.12 3.91 23.02
CA CYS A 288 -2.35 5.02 22.46
C CYS A 288 -1.08 5.29 23.27
N ASP A 289 0.06 4.83 22.74
CA ASP A 289 1.39 5.07 23.31
C ASP A 289 2.08 6.33 22.72
N ASN A 290 1.36 7.14 21.94
CA ASN A 290 1.94 8.29 21.25
C ASN A 290 2.03 9.53 22.17
N PRO A 291 3.23 9.96 22.59
CA PRO A 291 3.38 11.07 23.52
C PRO A 291 3.07 12.44 22.91
N CYS A 292 2.88 12.50 21.58
CA CYS A 292 2.66 13.72 20.83
C CYS A 292 1.17 13.93 20.52
N CYS A 293 0.32 12.91 20.70
CA CYS A 293 -1.08 12.92 20.29
C CYS A 293 -2.04 12.75 21.47
N ASN A 294 -3.06 13.60 21.53
CA ASN A 294 -4.16 13.42 22.47
C ASN A 294 -5.26 12.53 21.84
N ALA A 295 -5.26 11.25 22.22
CA ALA A 295 -6.20 10.23 21.72
C ALA A 295 -7.69 10.58 21.84
N SER A 296 -8.08 11.41 22.83
CA SER A 296 -9.50 11.77 23.01
C SER A 296 -9.96 12.91 22.09
N THR A 297 -9.02 13.61 21.46
CA THR A 297 -9.33 14.79 20.62
C THR A 297 -8.76 14.69 19.22
N CYS A 298 -7.84 13.75 18.97
CA CYS A 298 -7.08 13.61 17.73
C CYS A 298 -6.33 14.90 17.34
N MET A 299 -5.86 15.61 18.37
CA MET A 299 -5.10 16.85 18.28
C MET A 299 -3.70 16.67 18.88
N LEU A 300 -2.74 17.42 18.35
CA LEU A 300 -1.40 17.46 18.90
C LEU A 300 -1.40 18.08 20.30
N HIS A 301 -0.48 17.62 21.16
CA HIS A 301 -0.17 18.34 22.39
C HIS A 301 0.47 19.72 22.08
N SER A 302 0.38 20.67 23.02
CA SER A 302 0.72 22.09 22.80
C SER A 302 2.14 22.40 22.32
N HIS A 303 3.10 21.50 22.53
CA HIS A 303 4.49 21.64 22.08
C HIS A 303 4.88 20.69 20.94
N ALA A 304 3.93 19.89 20.48
CA ALA A 304 4.11 18.99 19.36
C ALA A 304 3.85 19.72 18.04
N SER A 305 4.72 19.47 17.07
CA SER A 305 4.56 19.92 15.67
C SER A 305 4.29 18.77 14.71
N CYS A 306 4.51 17.54 15.17
CA CYS A 306 4.12 16.31 14.51
C CYS A 306 3.86 15.22 15.55
N ALA A 307 3.13 14.19 15.13
CA ALA A 307 2.94 12.95 15.91
C ALA A 307 2.92 11.70 15.03
N THR A 308 3.05 11.85 13.71
CA THR A 308 2.85 10.80 12.71
C THR A 308 3.94 10.90 11.63
N GLY A 309 4.19 9.79 10.93
CA GLY A 309 5.08 9.77 9.76
C GLY A 309 6.56 9.50 10.05
N GLU A 310 7.25 8.92 9.07
CA GLU A 310 8.65 8.45 9.18
C GLU A 310 9.67 9.56 9.46
N CYS A 311 9.31 10.82 9.17
CA CYS A 311 10.12 11.99 9.44
C CYS A 311 9.70 12.73 10.72
N CYS A 312 8.83 12.19 11.56
CA CYS A 312 8.60 12.70 12.91
C CYS A 312 9.52 12.02 13.92
N ASP A 313 10.18 12.79 14.77
CA ASP A 313 10.81 12.27 15.97
C ASP A 313 9.79 12.26 17.11
N LEU A 314 9.24 11.09 17.42
CA LEU A 314 8.22 10.91 18.46
C LEU A 314 8.74 11.20 19.89
N LYS A 315 10.05 11.31 20.10
CA LYS A 315 10.60 11.71 21.41
C LYS A 315 10.53 13.22 21.61
N THR A 316 10.72 13.98 20.53
CA THR A 316 10.72 15.45 20.56
C THR A 316 9.43 16.07 20.01
N CYS A 317 8.58 15.26 19.37
CA CYS A 317 7.37 15.65 18.66
C CYS A 317 7.62 16.71 17.57
N LYS A 318 8.78 16.61 16.91
CA LYS A 318 9.26 17.54 15.88
C LYS A 318 9.75 16.81 14.63
N PRO A 319 9.68 17.45 13.45
CA PRO A 319 10.29 16.90 12.25
C PRO A 319 11.78 16.59 12.45
N LYS A 320 12.22 15.43 11.98
CA LYS A 320 13.62 15.04 11.89
C LYS A 320 14.37 16.04 10.99
N ASN A 321 15.68 16.18 11.21
CA ASN A 321 16.52 17.09 10.42
C ASN A 321 16.52 16.73 8.93
N ALA A 322 16.79 17.73 8.10
CA ALA A 322 16.95 17.51 6.67
C ALA A 322 18.12 16.57 6.40
N GLY A 323 18.01 15.70 5.39
CA GLY A 323 19.05 14.74 5.05
C GLY A 323 19.04 13.44 5.84
N VAL A 324 18.13 13.28 6.80
CA VAL A 324 17.88 11.97 7.42
C VAL A 324 17.17 11.09 6.40
N GLU A 325 17.78 9.96 6.04
CA GLU A 325 17.15 8.97 5.17
C GLU A 325 15.90 8.41 5.85
N CYS A 326 14.74 8.61 5.21
CA CYS A 326 13.47 8.07 5.67
C CYS A 326 13.05 6.83 4.89
N ARG A 327 13.51 6.71 3.63
CA ARG A 327 13.32 5.51 2.81
C ARG A 327 14.59 5.22 2.02
N ASN A 328 15.15 4.03 2.22
CA ASN A 328 16.26 3.53 1.42
C ASN A 328 15.76 3.04 0.05
N ALA A 329 16.66 3.02 -0.94
CA ALA A 329 16.42 2.34 -2.20
C ALA A 329 16.40 0.82 -1.98
N GLU A 330 15.32 0.14 -2.36
CA GLU A 330 15.21 -1.32 -2.18
C GLU A 330 15.95 -2.09 -3.27
N HIS A 331 15.86 -1.61 -4.51
CA HIS A 331 16.33 -2.30 -5.71
C HIS A 331 17.05 -1.34 -6.63
N GLU A 332 17.72 -1.87 -7.66
CA GLU A 332 18.52 -1.06 -8.58
C GLU A 332 17.70 -0.02 -9.39
N CYS A 333 16.38 -0.16 -9.48
CA CYS A 333 15.49 0.78 -10.15
C CYS A 333 14.81 1.76 -9.20
N ASP A 334 15.02 1.62 -7.89
CA ASP A 334 14.47 2.48 -6.86
C ASP A 334 15.49 3.58 -6.49
N LEU A 335 15.02 4.68 -5.90
CA LEU A 335 15.87 5.76 -5.35
C LEU A 335 15.60 5.90 -3.85
N SER A 336 16.41 6.68 -3.15
CA SER A 336 16.25 6.92 -1.71
C SER A 336 15.63 8.29 -1.45
N GLU A 337 14.91 8.42 -0.34
CA GLU A 337 14.27 9.68 0.07
C GLU A 337 14.74 10.07 1.46
N TYR A 338 14.84 11.38 1.60
CA TYR A 338 15.39 12.04 2.76
C TYR A 338 14.38 13.04 3.31
N CYS A 339 14.28 13.09 4.64
CA CYS A 339 13.48 14.08 5.33
C CYS A 339 13.91 15.49 4.88
N THR A 340 12.93 16.37 4.72
CA THR A 340 13.15 17.75 4.28
C THR A 340 13.49 18.69 5.43
N GLY A 341 13.35 18.24 6.68
CA GLY A 341 13.46 19.08 7.88
C GLY A 341 12.21 19.91 8.19
N GLN A 342 11.19 19.88 7.33
CA GLN A 342 10.00 20.73 7.45
C GLN A 342 8.69 19.93 7.53
N SER A 343 8.72 18.67 7.12
CA SER A 343 7.57 17.77 7.04
C SER A 343 7.79 16.57 7.95
N GLU A 344 6.73 16.12 8.61
CA GLU A 344 6.70 14.88 9.37
C GLU A 344 6.62 13.62 8.50
N PHE A 345 6.24 13.77 7.23
CA PHE A 345 6.20 12.69 6.24
C PHE A 345 7.46 12.66 5.38
N CYS A 346 7.92 11.46 5.08
CA CYS A 346 8.90 11.22 4.03
C CYS A 346 8.36 11.74 2.69
N PRO A 347 9.20 12.33 1.81
CA PRO A 347 8.79 12.68 0.46
C PRO A 347 8.17 11.49 -0.28
N LYS A 348 7.42 11.78 -1.34
CA LYS A 348 6.81 10.72 -2.16
C LYS A 348 7.91 9.85 -2.77
N ASP A 349 7.66 8.55 -2.83
CA ASP A 349 8.51 7.57 -3.49
C ASP A 349 8.77 8.00 -4.93
N VAL A 350 10.05 8.19 -5.26
CA VAL A 350 10.53 8.34 -6.61
C VAL A 350 11.49 7.21 -6.95
N PHE A 351 11.47 6.82 -8.20
CA PHE A 351 12.29 5.73 -8.72
C PHE A 351 12.96 6.15 -10.02
N LYS A 352 13.85 5.33 -10.57
CA LYS A 352 14.50 5.62 -11.87
C LYS A 352 13.46 5.67 -12.97
N ILE A 353 13.62 6.60 -13.91
CA ILE A 353 12.70 6.77 -15.04
C ILE A 353 12.47 5.45 -15.81
N ASP A 354 11.23 5.24 -16.23
CA ASP A 354 10.85 4.06 -17.00
C ASP A 354 11.70 3.89 -18.27
N GLY A 355 12.11 2.66 -18.53
CA GLY A 355 13.00 2.33 -19.64
C GLY A 355 14.49 2.54 -19.33
N ALA A 356 14.88 2.94 -18.11
CA ALA A 356 16.26 2.84 -17.68
C ALA A 356 16.71 1.36 -17.69
N SER A 357 17.94 1.08 -18.09
CA SER A 357 18.42 -0.31 -18.19
C SER A 357 18.75 -0.88 -16.81
N CYS A 358 18.40 -2.14 -16.57
CA CYS A 358 18.62 -2.83 -15.29
C CYS A 358 19.00 -4.31 -15.53
N ASN A 359 19.44 -5.01 -14.47
CA ASN A 359 19.90 -6.40 -14.49
C ASN A 359 20.95 -6.63 -15.60
N MET A 360 21.98 -5.77 -15.62
CA MET A 360 23.06 -5.78 -16.62
C MET A 360 22.55 -5.74 -18.08
N GLY A 361 21.46 -5.02 -18.36
CA GLY A 361 20.92 -4.88 -19.72
C GLY A 361 19.96 -5.99 -20.16
N LYS A 362 19.56 -6.86 -19.24
CA LYS A 362 18.59 -7.95 -19.50
C LYS A 362 17.14 -7.50 -19.36
N ALA A 363 16.89 -6.43 -18.61
CA ALA A 363 15.56 -5.85 -18.42
C ALA A 363 15.65 -4.32 -18.38
N PHE A 364 14.49 -3.69 -18.17
CA PHE A 364 14.34 -2.26 -18.03
C PHE A 364 13.52 -1.95 -16.78
N CYS A 365 13.83 -0.81 -16.14
CA CYS A 365 13.04 -0.28 -15.04
C CYS A 365 11.64 0.08 -15.54
N TYR A 366 10.63 -0.34 -14.79
CA TYR A 366 9.26 0.12 -14.98
C TYR A 366 8.61 0.25 -13.61
N GLN A 367 8.11 1.45 -13.28
CA GLN A 367 7.52 1.78 -11.97
C GLN A 367 8.40 1.34 -10.79
N GLY A 368 9.72 1.58 -10.90
CA GLY A 368 10.71 1.22 -9.87
C GLY A 368 11.07 -0.26 -9.78
N SER A 369 10.45 -1.14 -10.57
CA SER A 369 10.73 -2.57 -10.61
C SER A 369 11.69 -2.95 -11.74
N CYS A 370 12.55 -3.94 -11.49
CA CYS A 370 13.38 -4.59 -12.50
C CYS A 370 13.17 -6.10 -12.48
N ARG A 371 12.53 -6.67 -13.50
CA ARG A 371 12.32 -8.12 -13.58
C ARG A 371 12.49 -8.65 -15.01
N THR A 372 13.18 -9.78 -15.14
CA THR A 372 13.20 -10.58 -16.38
C THR A 372 12.16 -11.70 -16.32
N HIS A 373 11.86 -12.34 -17.46
CA HIS A 373 11.07 -13.58 -17.50
C HIS A 373 11.64 -14.67 -16.59
N ASN A 374 12.97 -14.78 -16.49
CA ASN A 374 13.62 -15.75 -15.61
C ASN A 374 13.39 -15.43 -14.14
N ASP A 375 13.53 -14.16 -13.74
CA ASP A 375 13.32 -13.73 -12.36
C ASP A 375 11.87 -13.98 -11.94
N GLN A 376 10.91 -13.72 -12.84
CA GLN A 376 9.50 -14.02 -12.59
C GLN A 376 9.21 -15.52 -12.49
N CYS A 377 9.87 -16.36 -13.30
CA CYS A 377 9.75 -17.81 -13.15
C CYS A 377 10.36 -18.32 -11.83
N LYS A 378 11.47 -17.73 -11.37
CA LYS A 378 12.04 -18.08 -10.06
C LYS A 378 11.14 -17.66 -8.91
N LEU A 379 10.48 -16.52 -9.06
CA LEU A 379 9.50 -16.02 -8.11
C LEU A 379 8.34 -17.02 -7.98
N LEU A 380 7.76 -17.48 -9.10
CA LEU A 380 6.64 -18.44 -9.07
C LEU A 380 7.03 -19.86 -8.63
N TRP A 381 8.19 -20.35 -9.06
CA TRP A 381 8.55 -21.77 -8.98
C TRP A 381 9.83 -22.04 -8.19
N GLY A 382 10.28 -21.08 -7.39
CA GLY A 382 11.51 -21.17 -6.60
C GLY A 382 12.79 -21.14 -7.44
N PRO A 383 13.96 -21.41 -6.83
CA PRO A 383 15.27 -21.26 -7.47
C PRO A 383 15.48 -22.09 -8.75
N SER A 384 14.73 -23.18 -8.93
CA SER A 384 14.78 -24.04 -10.13
C SER A 384 14.03 -23.44 -11.33
N GLY A 385 13.21 -22.41 -11.11
CA GLY A 385 12.42 -21.73 -12.12
C GLY A 385 13.28 -20.98 -13.14
N SER A 386 12.94 -21.13 -14.41
CA SER A 386 13.49 -20.32 -15.49
C SER A 386 12.50 -20.22 -16.65
N SER A 387 12.64 -19.19 -17.47
CA SER A 387 11.82 -19.03 -18.67
C SER A 387 12.02 -20.22 -19.61
N SER A 388 10.90 -20.72 -20.14
CA SER A 388 10.88 -21.73 -21.17
C SER A 388 11.26 -21.16 -22.54
N ASP A 389 11.34 -22.05 -23.52
CA ASP A 389 11.64 -21.70 -24.90
C ASP A 389 10.62 -20.72 -25.47
N SER A 390 11.08 -19.82 -26.34
CA SER A 390 10.25 -18.88 -27.10
C SER A 390 9.05 -19.54 -27.79
N GLN A 391 9.17 -20.81 -28.21
CA GLN A 391 8.08 -21.56 -28.82
C GLN A 391 6.87 -21.75 -27.90
N CYS A 392 7.07 -21.82 -26.58
CA CYS A 392 5.96 -21.91 -25.63
C CYS A 392 5.08 -20.66 -25.65
N TYR A 393 5.68 -19.48 -25.80
CA TYR A 393 4.95 -18.21 -25.81
C TYR A 393 4.02 -18.06 -27.02
N ASN A 394 4.24 -18.81 -28.11
CA ASN A 394 3.32 -18.82 -29.25
C ASN A 394 1.91 -19.34 -28.88
N MET A 395 1.78 -20.07 -27.77
CA MET A 395 0.49 -20.47 -27.22
C MET A 395 -0.34 -19.26 -26.76
N ASN A 396 0.29 -18.12 -26.48
CA ASN A 396 -0.40 -16.91 -26.04
C ASN A 396 -1.33 -16.32 -27.12
N ASN A 397 -1.08 -16.63 -28.39
CA ASN A 397 -1.97 -16.32 -29.51
C ASN A 397 -3.25 -17.19 -29.56
N LYS A 398 -3.38 -18.20 -28.70
CA LYS A 398 -4.59 -19.02 -28.65
C LYS A 398 -5.69 -18.39 -27.81
N GLY A 399 -5.34 -17.57 -26.81
CA GLY A 399 -6.32 -16.97 -25.90
C GLY A 399 -7.08 -18.04 -25.11
N THR A 400 -6.35 -18.93 -24.44
CA THR A 400 -6.90 -20.04 -23.66
C THR A 400 -6.20 -20.16 -22.30
N LYS A 401 -6.64 -21.10 -21.47
CA LYS A 401 -5.97 -21.46 -20.21
C LYS A 401 -4.48 -21.85 -20.38
N LEU A 402 -4.09 -22.32 -21.58
CA LEU A 402 -2.71 -22.73 -21.89
C LEU A 402 -1.84 -21.56 -22.42
N GLY A 403 -2.42 -20.39 -22.66
CA GLY A 403 -1.70 -19.22 -23.15
C GLY A 403 -2.64 -18.11 -23.58
N ASN A 404 -2.41 -16.90 -23.07
CA ASN A 404 -3.24 -15.71 -23.27
C ASN A 404 -2.43 -14.43 -22.97
N CYS A 405 -3.02 -13.25 -23.21
CA CYS A 405 -2.51 -11.92 -22.83
C CYS A 405 -3.31 -11.32 -21.65
N GLY A 406 -3.82 -12.17 -20.77
CA GLY A 406 -4.64 -11.77 -19.62
C GLY A 406 -5.92 -12.59 -19.51
N TYR A 407 -6.46 -12.61 -18.28
CA TYR A 407 -7.69 -13.29 -17.94
C TYR A 407 -8.64 -12.31 -17.24
N ASN A 408 -9.82 -12.12 -17.81
CA ASN A 408 -10.85 -11.30 -17.21
C ASN A 408 -11.70 -12.16 -16.27
N ARG A 409 -11.51 -11.95 -14.96
CA ARG A 409 -12.20 -12.71 -13.89
C ARG A 409 -13.69 -12.39 -13.77
N LEU A 410 -14.15 -11.22 -14.23
CA LEU A 410 -15.56 -10.83 -14.12
C LEU A 410 -16.46 -11.58 -15.09
N ASN A 411 -15.94 -11.94 -16.27
CA ASN A 411 -16.69 -12.67 -17.29
C ASN A 411 -16.05 -14.02 -17.65
N SER A 412 -15.03 -14.44 -16.90
CA SER A 412 -14.31 -15.70 -17.07
C SER A 412 -13.75 -15.91 -18.49
N SER A 413 -13.21 -14.87 -19.11
CA SER A 413 -12.72 -14.91 -20.50
C SER A 413 -11.21 -14.68 -20.62
N TYR A 414 -10.59 -15.32 -21.62
CA TYR A 414 -9.17 -15.17 -21.93
C TYR A 414 -8.95 -14.18 -23.06
N ILE A 415 -7.94 -13.32 -22.91
CA ILE A 415 -7.56 -12.35 -23.93
C ILE A 415 -6.51 -13.00 -24.85
N LYS A 416 -6.75 -12.99 -26.16
CA LYS A 416 -5.78 -13.48 -27.15
C LYS A 416 -4.69 -12.42 -27.37
N CYS A 417 -3.43 -12.85 -27.43
CA CYS A 417 -2.34 -11.97 -27.85
C CYS A 417 -2.33 -11.72 -29.36
N ASP A 418 -1.83 -10.55 -29.74
CA ASP A 418 -1.30 -10.31 -31.09
C ASP A 418 0.14 -10.84 -31.20
N ASP A 419 0.55 -11.21 -32.41
CA ASP A 419 1.89 -11.76 -32.70
C ASP A 419 3.07 -10.98 -32.10
N PRO A 420 3.16 -9.63 -32.15
CA PRO A 420 4.27 -8.92 -31.54
C PRO A 420 4.28 -8.97 -30.00
N ASN A 421 3.17 -9.36 -29.38
CA ASN A 421 2.95 -9.30 -27.93
C ASN A 421 3.06 -10.66 -27.24
N VAL A 422 3.32 -11.75 -27.98
CA VAL A 422 3.37 -13.11 -27.42
C VAL A 422 4.34 -13.26 -26.24
N GLN A 423 5.48 -12.55 -26.29
CA GLN A 423 6.49 -12.55 -25.22
C GLN A 423 6.08 -11.74 -23.97
N CYS A 424 4.97 -11.00 -24.04
CA CYS A 424 4.44 -10.20 -22.95
C CYS A 424 3.13 -10.75 -22.36
N GLY A 425 2.60 -11.83 -22.93
CA GLY A 425 1.44 -12.53 -22.38
C GLY A 425 1.79 -13.43 -21.20
N MET A 426 1.04 -14.53 -21.06
CA MET A 426 1.24 -15.56 -20.04
C MET A 426 2.68 -16.08 -20.05
N LEU A 427 3.27 -16.12 -18.87
CA LEU A 427 4.62 -16.59 -18.66
C LEU A 427 4.69 -18.11 -18.82
N HIS A 428 5.72 -18.59 -19.50
CA HIS A 428 6.00 -20.02 -19.67
C HIS A 428 7.34 -20.34 -19.03
N CYS A 429 7.32 -21.28 -18.09
CA CYS A 429 8.47 -21.66 -17.27
C CYS A 429 8.82 -23.14 -17.40
N LYS A 430 10.08 -23.44 -17.11
CA LYS A 430 10.61 -24.78 -16.81
C LYS A 430 11.15 -24.78 -15.38
N HIS A 431 10.85 -25.83 -14.63
CA HIS A 431 11.23 -25.96 -13.22
C HIS A 431 11.19 -27.43 -12.79
N LEU A 432 11.73 -27.73 -11.60
CA LEU A 432 11.72 -29.08 -11.01
C LEU A 432 10.72 -29.21 -9.85
N ASN A 433 10.18 -28.10 -9.36
CA ASN A 433 9.25 -28.08 -8.22
C ASN A 433 7.85 -28.57 -8.61
N GLU A 434 7.15 -29.25 -7.71
CA GLU A 434 5.78 -29.74 -7.95
C GLU A 434 4.71 -28.67 -7.66
N LYS A 435 5.03 -27.72 -6.79
CA LYS A 435 4.14 -26.66 -6.30
C LYS A 435 4.69 -25.27 -6.60
N LEU A 436 3.82 -24.27 -6.52
CA LEU A 436 4.24 -22.87 -6.51
C LEU A 436 5.00 -22.56 -5.22
N GLU A 437 6.00 -21.69 -5.29
CA GLU A 437 6.78 -21.27 -4.12
C GLU A 437 5.88 -20.62 -3.06
N PHE A 438 4.83 -19.93 -3.48
CA PHE A 438 3.93 -19.17 -2.61
C PHE A 438 2.90 -20.00 -1.83
N GLY A 439 2.84 -21.32 -1.99
CA GLY A 439 1.86 -22.16 -1.29
C GLY A 439 0.39 -21.97 -1.72
N MET A 440 0.14 -21.20 -2.77
CA MET A 440 -1.18 -20.75 -3.25
C MET A 440 -1.96 -21.77 -4.11
N GLU A 441 -1.90 -23.07 -3.81
CA GLU A 441 -2.50 -24.10 -4.70
C GLU A 441 -4.02 -23.96 -4.87
N SER A 442 -4.74 -23.52 -3.84
CA SER A 442 -6.20 -23.32 -3.88
C SER A 442 -6.64 -22.09 -4.68
N VAL A 443 -5.72 -21.16 -4.95
CA VAL A 443 -6.01 -19.85 -5.58
C VAL A 443 -5.24 -19.62 -6.88
N ALA A 444 -4.50 -20.64 -7.33
CA ALA A 444 -3.75 -20.63 -8.57
C ALA A 444 -4.23 -21.74 -9.53
N MET A 445 -4.44 -21.37 -10.78
CA MET A 445 -4.71 -22.32 -11.86
C MET A 445 -3.41 -22.67 -12.58
N LEU A 446 -2.95 -23.91 -12.41
CA LEU A 446 -1.77 -24.42 -13.10
C LEU A 446 -2.13 -24.99 -14.47
N SER A 447 -1.21 -24.79 -15.42
CA SER A 447 -1.29 -25.29 -16.79
C SER A 447 0.04 -25.91 -17.19
N HIS A 448 -0.02 -27.03 -17.90
CA HIS A 448 1.16 -27.74 -18.39
C HIS A 448 0.90 -28.26 -19.80
N SER A 449 1.87 -28.04 -20.68
CA SER A 449 1.86 -28.54 -22.06
C SER A 449 3.29 -28.88 -22.51
N PHE A 450 3.40 -29.69 -23.56
CA PHE A 450 4.68 -30.15 -24.08
C PHE A 450 4.72 -29.93 -25.59
N ILE A 451 5.82 -29.34 -26.07
CA ILE A 451 6.06 -29.12 -27.50
C ILE A 451 7.18 -30.07 -27.93
N ASN A 452 6.96 -30.81 -29.02
CA ASN A 452 8.01 -31.62 -29.65
C ASN A 452 8.69 -30.78 -30.74
N ASN A 453 9.97 -30.48 -30.56
CA ASN A 453 10.79 -29.81 -31.55
C ASN A 453 11.95 -30.73 -31.95
N GLY A 454 11.81 -31.42 -33.08
CA GLY A 454 12.87 -32.28 -33.62
C GLY A 454 13.31 -33.42 -32.71
N GLY A 455 12.39 -33.99 -31.90
CA GLY A 455 12.69 -35.06 -30.94
C GLY A 455 13.04 -34.56 -29.53
N LYS A 456 13.22 -33.25 -29.34
CA LYS A 456 13.38 -32.63 -28.01
C LYS A 456 12.03 -32.21 -27.48
N ILE A 457 11.67 -32.72 -26.30
CA ILE A 457 10.45 -32.32 -25.58
C ILE A 457 10.74 -31.04 -24.80
N ILE A 458 9.98 -29.97 -25.08
CA ILE A 458 10.03 -28.70 -24.39
C ILE A 458 8.81 -28.63 -23.46
N ALA A 459 9.04 -28.47 -22.16
CA ALA A 459 7.97 -28.26 -21.19
C ALA A 459 7.57 -26.77 -21.15
N CYS A 460 6.28 -26.51 -21.30
CA CYS A 460 5.66 -25.21 -21.18
C CYS A 460 4.69 -25.25 -20.02
N ARG A 461 5.13 -24.72 -18.86
CA ARG A 461 4.33 -24.70 -17.63
C ARG A 461 4.00 -23.27 -17.27
N SER A 462 2.77 -23.03 -16.87
CA SER A 462 2.28 -21.69 -16.54
C SER A 462 1.41 -21.76 -15.29
N ALA A 463 1.31 -20.63 -14.60
CA ALA A 463 0.40 -20.44 -13.48
C ALA A 463 -0.43 -19.19 -13.74
N MET A 464 -1.68 -19.19 -13.29
CA MET A 464 -2.55 -18.03 -13.27
C MET A 464 -3.03 -17.84 -11.84
N VAL A 465 -2.59 -16.77 -11.19
CA VAL A 465 -2.79 -16.58 -9.75
C VAL A 465 -3.89 -15.55 -9.51
N ASP A 466 -4.82 -15.84 -8.59
CA ASP A 466 -5.82 -14.86 -8.18
C ASP A 466 -5.23 -13.86 -7.19
N LEU A 467 -4.73 -12.75 -7.73
CA LEU A 467 -4.32 -11.59 -6.94
C LEU A 467 -5.43 -10.51 -6.82
N GLY A 468 -6.71 -10.87 -6.98
CA GLY A 468 -7.77 -9.86 -7.04
C GLY A 468 -7.89 -9.18 -8.40
N LEU A 469 -8.78 -8.18 -8.51
CA LEU A 469 -9.15 -7.57 -9.81
C LEU A 469 -8.21 -6.45 -10.28
N ASN A 470 -7.57 -5.76 -9.34
CA ASN A 470 -6.79 -4.54 -9.62
C ASN A 470 -5.29 -4.79 -9.72
N GLN A 471 -4.87 -6.06 -9.64
CA GLN A 471 -3.47 -6.45 -9.55
C GLN A 471 -3.07 -7.25 -10.77
N VAL A 472 -1.82 -7.09 -11.19
CA VAL A 472 -1.27 -7.84 -12.31
C VAL A 472 -0.97 -9.26 -11.85
N ASP A 473 -1.53 -10.23 -12.57
CA ASP A 473 -1.26 -11.65 -12.31
C ASP A 473 0.25 -11.95 -12.47
N PRO A 474 0.93 -12.44 -11.42
CA PRO A 474 2.35 -12.77 -11.47
C PRO A 474 2.65 -13.94 -12.42
N GLY A 475 1.61 -14.66 -12.86
CA GLY A 475 1.64 -15.62 -13.95
C GLY A 475 1.84 -15.03 -15.35
N LEU A 476 1.77 -13.70 -15.50
CA LEU A 476 2.08 -13.00 -16.73
C LEU A 476 3.55 -12.60 -16.79
N SER A 477 4.03 -12.29 -18.00
CA SER A 477 5.35 -11.68 -18.17
C SER A 477 5.36 -10.31 -17.48
N PRO A 478 6.38 -9.99 -16.67
CA PRO A 478 6.37 -8.77 -15.89
C PRO A 478 6.65 -7.57 -16.79
N ASP A 479 6.06 -6.42 -16.44
CA ASP A 479 6.39 -5.16 -17.10
C ASP A 479 7.86 -4.80 -16.89
N GLY A 480 8.49 -4.17 -17.89
CA GLY A 480 9.93 -3.94 -17.95
C GLY A 480 10.75 -5.13 -18.49
N ALA A 481 10.16 -6.33 -18.61
CA ALA A 481 10.85 -7.46 -19.22
C ALA A 481 11.14 -7.22 -20.71
N LYS A 482 12.33 -7.63 -21.16
CA LYS A 482 12.75 -7.46 -22.54
C LYS A 482 12.01 -8.43 -23.47
N CYS A 483 11.22 -7.90 -24.40
CA CYS A 483 10.48 -8.69 -25.39
C CYS A 483 11.12 -8.67 -26.80
N ALA A 484 11.89 -7.63 -27.11
CA ALA A 484 12.67 -7.50 -28.35
C ALA A 484 13.81 -6.47 -28.15
N PRO A 485 14.78 -6.37 -29.08
CA PRO A 485 15.80 -5.32 -29.00
C PRO A 485 15.17 -3.91 -28.92
N GLY A 486 15.53 -3.14 -27.89
CA GLY A 486 14.99 -1.79 -27.67
C GLY A 486 13.52 -1.73 -27.25
N LYS A 487 12.91 -2.87 -26.88
CA LYS A 487 11.50 -2.97 -26.47
C LYS A 487 11.34 -3.69 -25.13
N MET A 488 10.31 -3.32 -24.40
CA MET A 488 9.93 -3.96 -23.13
C MET A 488 8.43 -4.24 -23.07
N CYS A 489 8.06 -5.20 -22.23
CA CYS A 489 6.67 -5.48 -21.91
C CYS A 489 6.09 -4.35 -21.06
N VAL A 490 4.92 -3.86 -21.46
CA VAL A 490 4.09 -2.94 -20.68
C VAL A 490 2.63 -3.30 -20.93
N ASN A 491 1.85 -3.59 -19.88
CA ASN A 491 0.44 -3.97 -19.99
C ASN A 491 0.21 -5.06 -21.07
N GLN A 492 1.03 -6.12 -21.00
CA GLN A 492 1.00 -7.27 -21.91
C GLN A 492 1.27 -6.94 -23.38
N LYS A 493 1.86 -5.78 -23.68
CA LYS A 493 2.27 -5.36 -25.04
C LYS A 493 3.77 -5.15 -25.13
N CYS A 494 4.36 -5.51 -26.26
CA CYS A 494 5.78 -5.30 -26.52
C CYS A 494 6.04 -3.91 -27.13
N MET A 495 6.37 -2.94 -26.28
CA MET A 495 6.44 -1.52 -26.64
C MET A 495 7.89 -1.02 -26.80
N PRO A 496 8.17 -0.15 -27.79
CA PRO A 496 9.46 0.54 -27.89
C PRO A 496 9.71 1.46 -26.69
N ILE A 497 10.94 1.43 -26.16
CA ILE A 497 11.33 2.25 -25.00
C ILE A 497 11.28 3.74 -25.34
N ALA A 498 11.60 4.11 -26.57
CA ALA A 498 11.55 5.50 -27.04
C ALA A 498 10.13 6.09 -26.90
N ASP A 499 9.10 5.33 -27.27
CA ASP A 499 7.71 5.75 -27.21
C ASP A 499 7.29 5.98 -25.76
N LEU A 500 7.64 5.04 -24.86
CA LEU A 500 7.32 5.13 -23.44
C LEU A 500 7.93 6.38 -22.80
N ARG A 501 9.20 6.70 -23.07
CA ARG A 501 9.85 7.91 -22.53
C ARG A 501 9.18 9.21 -22.98
N THR A 502 8.56 9.24 -24.16
CA THR A 502 7.82 10.44 -24.62
C THR A 502 6.48 10.61 -23.94
N ILE A 503 5.84 9.51 -23.53
CA ILE A 503 4.50 9.51 -22.91
C ILE A 503 4.56 9.98 -21.46
N THR A 504 5.61 9.61 -20.72
CA THR A 504 5.59 9.72 -19.25
C THR A 504 5.84 11.13 -18.71
N VAL A 505 6.66 11.99 -19.34
CA VAL A 505 7.15 13.23 -18.63
C VAL A 505 7.32 14.53 -19.46
N GLY A 506 6.83 14.62 -20.70
CA GLY A 506 6.90 15.89 -21.46
C GLY A 506 8.31 16.32 -21.90
N ARG A 507 8.52 17.59 -22.31
CA ARG A 507 9.64 17.99 -23.19
C ARG A 507 10.98 18.43 -22.52
N ASN A 508 11.06 18.60 -21.20
CA ASN A 508 12.29 19.07 -20.51
C ASN A 508 12.76 18.05 -19.44
N ILE A 509 13.02 16.82 -19.87
CA ILE A 509 13.41 15.72 -19.00
C ILE A 509 14.91 15.81 -18.70
N CYS A 510 15.26 15.83 -17.41
CA CYS A 510 16.61 15.63 -16.88
C CYS A 510 17.73 16.26 -17.73
N PRO A 511 17.96 17.58 -17.59
CA PRO A 511 18.86 18.34 -18.45
C PRO A 511 20.26 17.72 -18.46
N ASN A 512 20.87 17.64 -19.65
CA ASN A 512 22.24 17.15 -19.85
C ASN A 512 22.52 15.78 -19.20
N ASN A 513 21.50 14.90 -19.12
CA ASN A 513 21.62 13.60 -18.44
C ASN A 513 22.13 13.73 -16.99
N CYS A 514 21.60 14.73 -16.27
CA CYS A 514 21.97 15.03 -14.88
C CYS A 514 23.47 15.25 -14.69
N GLY A 515 24.13 15.88 -15.68
CA GLY A 515 25.55 16.23 -15.62
C GLY A 515 26.49 15.03 -15.47
N GLY A 516 25.99 13.80 -15.62
CA GLY A 516 26.72 12.57 -15.27
C GLY A 516 26.85 12.30 -13.77
N ASN A 517 26.34 13.18 -12.89
CA ASN A 517 26.45 13.09 -11.44
C ASN A 517 25.11 12.81 -10.75
N GLY A 518 24.17 12.21 -11.48
CA GLY A 518 22.86 11.87 -10.94
C GLY A 518 22.09 10.93 -11.87
N VAL A 519 20.89 10.59 -11.44
CA VAL A 519 19.97 9.72 -12.18
C VAL A 519 18.65 10.45 -12.39
N CYS A 520 18.04 10.26 -13.56
CA CYS A 520 16.73 10.80 -13.86
C CYS A 520 15.64 10.03 -13.11
N ASN A 521 14.87 10.72 -12.28
CA ASN A 521 13.78 10.12 -11.52
C ASN A 521 12.48 10.02 -12.34
N SER A 522 11.47 9.37 -11.78
CA SER A 522 10.16 9.13 -12.39
C SER A 522 9.34 10.39 -12.68
N LEU A 523 9.73 11.53 -12.09
CA LEU A 523 9.12 12.84 -12.32
C LEU A 523 9.93 13.70 -13.31
N GLY A 524 11.00 13.16 -13.90
CA GLY A 524 11.82 13.86 -14.89
C GLY A 524 12.78 14.89 -14.31
N HIS A 525 13.03 14.85 -13.00
CA HIS A 525 14.04 15.64 -12.32
C HIS A 525 15.28 14.80 -12.02
N CYS A 526 16.42 15.47 -11.85
CA CYS A 526 17.64 14.79 -11.48
C CYS A 526 17.67 14.49 -9.97
N HIS A 527 18.03 13.25 -9.66
CA HIS A 527 18.41 12.79 -8.34
C HIS A 527 19.93 12.74 -8.27
N CYS A 528 20.52 13.75 -7.66
CA CYS A 528 21.97 14.00 -7.65
C CYS A 528 22.70 13.17 -6.60
N ASN A 529 23.91 12.74 -6.95
CA ASN A 529 24.84 12.13 -6.02
C ASN A 529 25.24 13.14 -4.92
N ARG A 530 25.65 12.62 -3.76
CA ARG A 530 26.24 13.44 -2.69
C ARG A 530 27.41 14.26 -3.25
N GLY A 531 27.43 15.55 -2.94
CA GLY A 531 28.42 16.49 -3.48
C GLY A 531 27.89 17.35 -4.63
N PHE A 532 26.71 17.04 -5.20
CA PHE A 532 26.10 17.80 -6.30
C PHE A 532 24.68 18.27 -5.96
N ARG A 533 24.19 19.34 -6.60
CA ARG A 533 22.84 19.88 -6.38
C ARG A 533 21.93 19.80 -7.62
N PRO A 534 20.61 19.58 -7.46
CA PRO A 534 19.63 19.83 -8.51
C PRO A 534 19.66 21.29 -9.02
N PRO A 535 19.20 21.58 -10.25
CA PRO A 535 18.36 20.76 -11.12
C PRO A 535 19.11 19.78 -12.04
N ASP A 536 20.39 19.99 -12.32
CA ASP A 536 21.15 19.29 -13.37
C ASP A 536 22.39 18.54 -12.85
N CYS A 537 22.65 18.58 -11.53
CA CYS A 537 23.79 17.94 -10.86
C CYS A 537 25.17 18.39 -11.40
N VAL A 538 25.27 19.63 -11.87
CA VAL A 538 26.56 20.20 -12.32
C VAL A 538 27.29 20.90 -11.17
N GLU A 539 26.55 21.64 -10.34
CA GLU A 539 27.14 22.42 -9.25
C GLU A 539 27.27 21.64 -7.94
N PRO A 540 28.22 22.03 -7.05
CA PRO A 540 28.36 21.41 -5.75
C PRO A 540 27.12 21.54 -4.83
N GLY A 541 26.82 20.51 -4.05
CA GLY A 541 25.78 20.58 -3.01
C GLY A 541 25.47 19.28 -2.29
N TYR A 542 24.30 19.22 -1.66
CA TYR A 542 23.98 18.21 -0.64
C TYR A 542 23.48 16.86 -1.19
N GLY A 543 23.32 16.71 -2.51
CA GLY A 543 22.73 15.53 -3.17
C GLY A 543 21.20 15.46 -3.05
N GLY A 544 20.61 14.40 -3.60
CA GLY A 544 19.17 14.17 -3.60
C GLY A 544 18.45 14.89 -4.75
N SER A 545 17.15 15.12 -4.60
CA SER A 545 16.31 15.72 -5.63
C SER A 545 15.30 16.71 -5.03
N TYR A 546 14.68 17.55 -5.87
CA TYR A 546 13.54 18.36 -5.43
C TYR A 546 12.38 17.49 -4.93
N ASP A 547 12.29 16.26 -5.43
CA ASP A 547 11.19 15.34 -5.11
C ASP A 547 11.48 14.41 -3.93
N SER A 548 12.76 14.21 -3.59
CA SER A 548 13.21 13.20 -2.62
C SER A 548 13.98 13.79 -1.43
N GLY A 549 13.98 15.11 -1.27
CA GLY A 549 14.75 15.81 -0.25
C GLY A 549 16.27 15.82 -0.50
N PRO A 550 17.03 16.60 0.27
CA PRO A 550 18.50 16.64 0.17
C PRO A 550 19.10 15.38 0.78
N ALA A 551 20.13 14.79 0.18
CA ALA A 551 20.76 13.56 0.71
C ALA A 551 21.62 13.79 1.97
N GLN A 552 21.85 15.05 2.34
CA GLN A 552 22.64 15.48 3.50
C GLN A 552 22.03 16.75 4.12
N ASP A 553 22.28 16.98 5.41
CA ASP A 553 21.75 18.14 6.11
C ASP A 553 22.38 19.44 5.58
N PRO A 554 21.59 20.38 5.03
CA PRO A 554 22.10 21.68 4.58
C PRO A 554 22.73 22.52 5.70
N LYS A 555 22.44 22.21 6.97
CA LYS A 555 23.00 22.89 8.15
C LYS A 555 24.30 22.23 8.64
N SER A 556 24.65 21.06 8.14
CA SER A 556 25.95 20.46 8.43
C SER A 556 27.04 21.25 7.71
N ASN A 557 28.14 21.56 8.40
CA ASN A 557 29.28 22.28 7.81
C ASN A 557 29.90 21.42 6.71
N PHE A 558 29.48 21.65 5.46
CA PHE A 558 30.08 21.03 4.30
C PHE A 558 31.43 21.72 4.04
N CYS A 559 32.53 21.03 4.31
CA CYS A 559 33.78 21.34 3.64
C CYS A 559 33.61 20.91 2.18
N LEU A 560 33.42 21.87 1.29
CA LEU A 560 33.59 21.66 -0.16
C LEU A 560 34.99 21.10 -0.36
N ILE A 561 35.09 19.81 -0.69
CA ILE A 561 36.34 19.27 -1.22
C ILE A 561 36.41 19.84 -2.63
N ASP A 562 37.10 20.98 -2.75
CA ASP A 562 37.58 21.48 -4.04
C ASP A 562 38.43 20.37 -4.65
N TYR A 563 37.88 19.65 -5.63
CA TYR A 563 38.72 18.90 -6.56
C TYR A 563 39.45 19.93 -7.40
N PRO A 564 40.80 20.04 -7.31
CA PRO A 564 41.53 20.91 -8.20
C PRO A 564 41.34 20.34 -9.61
N TYR A 565 40.82 21.17 -10.51
CA TYR A 565 40.87 20.94 -11.95
C TYR A 565 42.32 20.57 -12.33
N ILE A 566 42.51 19.38 -12.90
CA ILE A 566 43.73 19.00 -13.64
C ILE A 566 43.36 18.97 -15.12
#